data_AF-A0A2W1MUW3-F1
#
_entry.id   AF-A0A2W1MUW3-F1
#
_cell.length_a   1.000
_cell.length_b   1.000
_cell.length_c   1.000
_cell.angle_alpha   90.00
_cell.angle_beta   90.00
_cell.angle_gamma   90.00
#
_symmetry.space_group_name_H-M   'P 1'
#
loop_
_entity.id
_entity.type
_entity.pdbx_description
1 polymer ?
#
loop_
_entity_poly.entity_id
_entity_poly.type
_entity_poly.pdbx_seq_one_letter_code
_entity_poly.pdbx_strand_id
1 'polypeptide(L)'
;MFTHDELQRLRQHGLAPFAGRIIHQARPPITDAELAEVEQRLGRPLPPTLVRLWRVAFGGRLDYDFQVDYQGHLHPFSLSELFFPGSDGYHDLWGWVEHEEEGARAFAEEEGREWDGRLAFLPVGGFEYLERIYVRVEPGEDFGAVYAWSQGLPPAWPMRLHEDSFARVADDLEGLFAQLVYYSDPFAEGADGTGLELDEALDPLAAEDAGLAQRLRAGMSARVQDWRGALEDGRLLAEPALQRLALEHAVEHDDQALLARLEGAGVELGQPIRGGVNAPVYARLLKREAVVGWFAGRGIAEHYLNQ
;
A
#
# COMPACT_ATOMS: atom_id res chain seq x y z
N MET A 1 14.30 -15.67 -10.77
CA MET A 1 14.26 -14.86 -12.01
C MET A 1 13.49 -15.67 -13.04
N PHE A 2 12.52 -15.06 -13.74
CA PHE A 2 11.69 -15.77 -14.71
C PHE A 2 12.38 -15.84 -16.08
N THR A 3 12.14 -16.92 -16.82
CA THR A 3 12.59 -17.03 -18.21
C THR A 3 11.68 -16.21 -19.15
N HIS A 4 12.11 -16.01 -20.39
CA HIS A 4 11.29 -15.30 -21.38
C HIS A 4 9.93 -15.99 -21.61
N ASP A 5 9.93 -17.32 -21.74
CA ASP A 5 8.72 -18.10 -21.97
C ASP A 5 7.78 -18.04 -20.77
N GLU A 6 8.33 -18.07 -19.55
CA GLU A 6 7.55 -17.87 -18.33
C GLU A 6 6.91 -16.49 -18.30
N LEU A 7 7.66 -15.43 -18.63
CA LEU A 7 7.11 -14.07 -18.71
C LEU A 7 6.00 -13.94 -19.78
N GLN A 8 6.13 -14.62 -20.92
CA GLN A 8 5.07 -14.65 -21.92
C GLN A 8 3.82 -15.37 -21.40
N ARG A 9 3.99 -16.52 -20.73
CA ARG A 9 2.88 -17.25 -20.11
C ARG A 9 2.19 -16.41 -19.05
N LEU A 10 2.94 -15.79 -18.13
CA LEU A 10 2.38 -14.88 -17.12
C LEU A 10 1.53 -13.78 -17.76
N ARG A 11 2.04 -13.15 -18.83
CA ARG A 11 1.30 -12.10 -19.56
C ARG A 11 -0.01 -12.62 -20.18
N GLN A 12 -0.03 -13.84 -20.70
CA GLN A 12 -1.25 -14.46 -21.23
C GLN A 12 -2.33 -14.65 -20.16
N HIS A 13 -1.91 -14.85 -18.90
CA HIS A 13 -2.77 -14.95 -17.73
C HIS A 13 -3.01 -13.60 -17.04
N GLY A 14 -2.61 -12.47 -17.65
CA GLY A 14 -2.79 -11.14 -17.05
C GLY A 14 -1.95 -10.93 -15.78
N LEU A 15 -0.79 -11.58 -15.69
CA LEU A 15 0.14 -11.47 -14.57
C LEU A 15 1.43 -10.81 -15.04
N ALA A 16 1.95 -9.86 -14.29
CA ALA A 16 3.20 -9.17 -14.63
C ALA A 16 4.08 -8.97 -13.38
N PRO A 17 5.29 -9.56 -13.34
CA PRO A 17 6.20 -9.36 -12.23
C PRO A 17 6.93 -8.02 -12.33
N PHE A 18 6.88 -7.21 -11.27
CA PHE A 18 7.61 -5.95 -11.14
C PHE A 18 8.18 -5.80 -9.72
N ALA A 19 9.47 -5.47 -9.59
CA ALA A 19 10.15 -5.28 -8.29
C ALA A 19 9.88 -6.40 -7.24
N GLY A 20 9.72 -7.65 -7.71
CA GLY A 20 9.46 -8.80 -6.85
C GLY A 20 8.03 -8.87 -6.27
N ARG A 21 7.07 -8.15 -6.84
CA ARG A 21 5.62 -8.34 -6.66
C ARG A 21 4.96 -8.69 -7.98
N ILE A 22 3.72 -9.14 -7.92
CA ILE A 22 2.91 -9.52 -9.08
C ILE A 22 1.76 -8.53 -9.21
N ILE A 23 1.66 -7.92 -10.38
CA ILE A 23 0.49 -7.18 -10.81
C ILE A 23 -0.45 -8.20 -11.45
N HIS A 24 -1.69 -8.28 -10.98
CA HIS A 24 -2.73 -9.12 -11.59
C HIS A 24 -3.70 -8.27 -12.42
N GLN A 25 -4.45 -8.91 -13.30
CA GLN A 25 -5.23 -8.23 -14.34
C GLN A 25 -4.38 -7.20 -15.11
N ALA A 26 -3.08 -7.50 -15.25
CA ALA A 26 -2.08 -6.62 -15.80
C ALA A 26 -2.45 -6.26 -17.24
N ARG A 27 -2.43 -4.97 -17.53
CA ARG A 27 -2.66 -4.47 -18.89
C ARG A 27 -1.43 -4.71 -19.75
N PRO A 28 -1.59 -4.79 -21.09
CA PRO A 28 -0.44 -4.86 -21.99
C PRO A 28 0.57 -3.74 -21.71
N PRO A 29 1.87 -3.99 -21.92
CA PRO A 29 2.90 -2.95 -21.85
C PRO A 29 2.56 -1.74 -22.71
N ILE A 30 2.90 -0.54 -22.21
CA ILE A 30 2.75 0.70 -22.97
C ILE A 30 3.59 0.64 -24.26
N THR A 31 3.00 1.08 -25.36
CA THR A 31 3.70 1.24 -26.64
C THR A 31 4.50 2.55 -26.68
N ASP A 32 5.41 2.67 -27.66
CA ASP A 32 6.16 3.93 -27.85
C ASP A 32 5.25 5.10 -28.21
N ALA A 33 4.17 4.82 -28.95
CA ALA A 33 3.19 5.83 -29.36
C ALA A 33 2.38 6.35 -28.17
N GLU A 34 1.87 5.44 -27.32
CA GLU A 34 1.15 5.82 -26.09
C GLU A 34 2.07 6.55 -25.11
N LEU A 35 3.32 6.10 -24.96
CA LEU A 35 4.30 6.79 -24.12
C LEU A 35 4.54 8.23 -24.60
N ALA A 36 4.73 8.41 -25.91
CA ALA A 36 4.92 9.74 -26.50
C ALA A 36 3.67 10.63 -26.31
N GLU A 37 2.47 10.05 -26.40
CA GLU A 37 1.23 10.77 -26.12
C GLU A 37 1.16 11.25 -24.67
N VAL A 38 1.51 10.40 -23.69
CA VAL A 38 1.55 10.80 -22.28
C VAL A 38 2.54 11.93 -22.05
N GLU A 39 3.76 11.80 -22.57
CA GLU A 39 4.80 12.84 -22.45
C GLU A 39 4.39 14.15 -23.13
N GLN A 40 3.68 14.07 -24.26
CA GLN A 40 3.13 15.23 -24.95
C GLN A 40 2.07 15.94 -24.10
N ARG A 41 1.14 15.20 -23.49
CA ARG A 41 0.10 15.79 -22.61
C ARG A 41 0.71 16.44 -21.37
N LEU A 42 1.71 15.80 -20.75
CA LEU A 42 2.41 16.34 -19.59
C LEU A 42 3.40 17.47 -19.94
N GLY A 43 3.75 17.61 -21.22
CA GLY A 43 4.73 18.57 -21.72
C GLY A 43 6.16 18.31 -21.21
N ARG A 44 6.49 17.08 -20.81
CA ARG A 44 7.77 16.69 -20.21
C ARG A 44 8.01 15.18 -20.28
N PRO A 45 9.28 14.72 -20.24
CA PRO A 45 9.58 13.30 -20.19
C PRO A 45 9.16 12.67 -18.86
N LEU A 46 8.89 11.37 -18.88
CA LEU A 46 8.53 10.63 -17.68
C LEU A 46 9.76 10.09 -16.92
N PRO A 47 9.64 9.90 -15.59
CA PRO A 47 10.69 9.24 -14.81
C PRO A 47 11.00 7.82 -15.32
N PRO A 48 12.27 7.41 -15.37
CA PRO A 48 12.65 6.10 -15.92
C PRO A 48 12.00 4.90 -15.22
N THR A 49 11.78 4.98 -13.90
CA THR A 49 11.15 3.93 -13.09
C THR A 49 9.67 3.75 -13.44
N LEU A 50 8.96 4.85 -13.71
CA LEU A 50 7.58 4.82 -14.21
C LEU A 50 7.50 4.20 -15.62
N VAL A 51 8.41 4.60 -16.51
CA VAL A 51 8.48 3.99 -17.85
C VAL A 51 8.75 2.49 -17.72
N ARG A 52 9.66 2.05 -16.84
CA ARG A 52 9.90 0.61 -16.61
C ARG A 52 8.65 -0.12 -16.14
N LEU A 53 7.91 0.43 -15.17
CA LEU A 53 6.64 -0.15 -14.70
C LEU A 53 5.67 -0.30 -15.87
N TRP A 54 5.43 0.77 -16.64
CA TRP A 54 4.48 0.72 -17.75
C TRP A 54 4.92 -0.18 -18.91
N ARG A 55 6.22 -0.40 -19.10
CA ARG A 55 6.75 -1.42 -20.05
C ARG A 55 6.60 -2.85 -19.55
N VAL A 56 6.30 -3.04 -18.27
CA VAL A 56 5.91 -4.34 -17.70
C VAL A 56 4.39 -4.50 -17.75
N ALA A 57 3.66 -3.50 -17.24
CA ALA A 57 2.22 -3.43 -17.25
C ALA A 57 1.75 -1.96 -17.21
N PHE A 58 1.01 -1.52 -18.24
CA PHE A 58 0.42 -0.17 -18.25
C PHE A 58 -0.93 -0.17 -17.55
N GLY A 59 -0.89 -0.44 -16.24
CA GLY A 59 -2.07 -0.62 -15.39
C GLY A 59 -2.29 -2.07 -14.95
N GLY A 60 -3.27 -2.25 -14.08
CA GLY A 60 -3.62 -3.52 -13.48
C GLY A 60 -4.01 -3.34 -12.03
N ARG A 61 -4.09 -4.45 -11.30
CA ARG A 61 -4.49 -4.48 -9.89
C ARG A 61 -3.38 -5.01 -9.00
N LEU A 62 -3.43 -4.58 -7.76
CA LEU A 62 -2.52 -4.95 -6.70
C LEU A 62 -3.33 -5.46 -5.52
N ASP A 63 -2.82 -6.51 -4.89
CA ASP A 63 -3.49 -7.17 -3.77
C ASP A 63 -2.43 -7.45 -2.71
N TYR A 64 -1.97 -6.36 -2.06
CA TYR A 64 -0.92 -6.31 -1.05
C TYR A 64 -1.25 -5.31 0.05
N ASP A 65 -0.81 -5.61 1.27
CA ASP A 65 -0.89 -4.66 2.37
C ASP A 65 0.17 -3.57 2.18
N PHE A 66 -0.25 -2.34 2.40
CA PHE A 66 0.60 -1.16 2.37
C PHE A 66 0.20 -0.21 3.50
N GLN A 67 1.20 0.43 4.11
CA GLN A 67 0.97 1.37 5.20
C GLN A 67 1.83 2.60 4.96
N VAL A 68 1.22 3.77 5.15
CA VAL A 68 1.88 5.06 5.05
C VAL A 68 2.00 5.68 6.43
N ASP A 69 3.17 6.24 6.73
CA ASP A 69 3.42 7.00 7.94
C ASP A 69 3.20 8.50 7.67
N TYR A 70 2.11 9.05 8.21
CA TYR A 70 1.82 10.48 8.20
C TYR A 70 2.24 11.12 9.53
N GLN A 71 3.55 11.17 9.77
CA GLN A 71 4.17 11.78 10.96
C GLN A 71 3.74 11.13 12.28
N GLY A 72 3.83 9.80 12.34
CA GLY A 72 3.43 8.97 13.46
C GLY A 72 2.03 8.38 13.32
N HIS A 73 1.19 8.91 12.43
CA HIS A 73 -0.10 8.30 12.10
C HIS A 73 0.09 7.18 11.08
N LEU A 74 0.01 5.93 11.55
CA LEU A 74 0.26 4.73 10.77
C LEU A 74 -0.99 4.32 10.00
N HIS A 75 -1.16 4.89 8.80
CA HIS A 75 -2.37 4.75 8.00
C HIS A 75 -2.31 3.52 7.09
N PRO A 76 -3.21 2.53 7.24
CA PRO A 76 -3.38 1.46 6.27
C PRO A 76 -3.89 2.08 4.96
N PHE A 77 -3.16 1.85 3.87
CA PHE A 77 -3.38 2.48 2.57
C PHE A 77 -3.83 1.45 1.53
N SER A 78 -4.94 1.72 0.86
CA SER A 78 -5.47 0.89 -0.23
C SER A 78 -4.83 1.31 -1.55
N LEU A 79 -3.81 0.54 -1.95
CA LEU A 79 -3.23 0.62 -3.29
C LEU A 79 -3.68 -0.63 -4.07
N SER A 80 -4.89 -0.58 -4.63
CA SER A 80 -5.50 -1.73 -5.31
C SER A 80 -5.53 -1.61 -6.82
N GLU A 81 -5.37 -0.41 -7.36
CA GLU A 81 -5.33 -0.15 -8.80
C GLU A 81 -4.06 0.63 -9.20
N LEU A 82 -3.48 0.25 -10.33
CA LEU A 82 -2.56 1.08 -11.10
C LEU A 82 -3.36 1.71 -12.25
N PHE A 83 -3.47 3.04 -12.26
CA PHE A 83 -4.34 3.74 -13.20
C PHE A 83 -3.87 3.59 -14.64
N PHE A 84 -4.83 3.38 -15.54
CA PHE A 84 -4.59 3.30 -16.99
C PHE A 84 -5.77 3.91 -17.77
N PRO A 85 -5.57 4.31 -19.03
CA PRO A 85 -6.66 4.83 -19.86
C PRO A 85 -7.79 3.81 -20.06
N GLY A 86 -9.03 4.23 -19.80
CA GLY A 86 -10.22 3.39 -19.90
C GLY A 86 -10.37 2.36 -18.79
N SER A 87 -9.72 2.55 -17.63
CA SER A 87 -10.09 1.78 -16.44
C SER A 87 -11.51 2.12 -15.97
N ASP A 88 -12.16 1.14 -15.33
CA ASP A 88 -13.53 1.24 -14.84
C ASP A 88 -13.59 1.64 -13.35
N GLY A 89 -12.47 2.08 -12.79
CA GLY A 89 -12.39 2.70 -11.48
C GLY A 89 -13.10 4.06 -11.43
N TYR A 90 -12.93 4.79 -10.32
CA TYR A 90 -13.59 6.08 -10.12
C TYR A 90 -13.25 7.10 -11.21
N HIS A 91 -11.96 7.21 -11.53
CA HIS A 91 -11.46 7.84 -12.74
C HIS A 91 -10.38 6.94 -13.35
N ASP A 92 -10.31 6.94 -14.68
CA ASP A 92 -9.17 6.39 -15.39
C ASP A 92 -7.95 7.32 -15.26
N LEU A 93 -6.81 6.96 -15.87
CA LEU A 93 -5.61 7.80 -15.81
C LEU A 93 -5.88 9.24 -16.30
N TRP A 94 -6.69 9.42 -17.33
CA TRP A 94 -6.94 10.74 -17.90
C TRP A 94 -7.93 11.55 -17.07
N GLY A 95 -8.97 10.92 -16.54
CA GLY A 95 -9.89 11.56 -15.60
C GLY A 95 -9.16 12.05 -14.35
N TRP A 96 -8.19 11.29 -13.84
CA TRP A 96 -7.34 11.75 -12.74
C TRP A 96 -6.43 12.91 -13.12
N VAL A 97 -5.80 12.86 -14.30
CA VAL A 97 -4.99 13.99 -14.78
C VAL A 97 -5.85 15.25 -14.91
N GLU A 98 -7.02 15.15 -15.55
CA GLU A 98 -7.97 16.27 -15.69
C GLU A 98 -8.40 16.82 -14.32
N HIS A 99 -8.71 15.94 -13.37
CA HIS A 99 -9.03 16.32 -11.99
C HIS A 99 -7.90 17.13 -11.33
N GLU A 100 -6.65 16.69 -11.43
CA GLU A 100 -5.51 17.44 -10.86
C GLU A 100 -5.29 18.78 -11.57
N GLU A 101 -5.51 18.85 -12.88
CA GLU A 101 -5.38 20.09 -13.65
C GLU A 101 -6.45 21.12 -13.25
N GLU A 102 -7.69 20.68 -13.00
CA GLU A 102 -8.76 21.52 -12.47
C GLU A 102 -8.40 22.06 -11.08
N GLY A 103 -7.92 21.19 -10.18
CA GLY A 103 -7.46 21.59 -8.85
C GLY A 103 -6.30 22.59 -8.89
N ALA A 104 -5.29 22.35 -9.73
CA ALA A 104 -4.14 23.23 -9.89
C ALA A 104 -4.55 24.62 -10.43
N ARG A 105 -5.52 24.66 -11.36
CA ARG A 105 -6.07 25.91 -11.90
C ARG A 105 -6.86 26.68 -10.86
N ALA A 106 -7.74 26.01 -10.11
CA ALA A 106 -8.53 26.64 -9.05
C ALA A 106 -7.61 27.24 -7.97
N PHE A 107 -6.61 26.48 -7.52
CA PHE A 107 -5.63 26.96 -6.55
C PHE A 107 -4.82 28.17 -7.07
N ALA A 108 -4.42 28.17 -8.35
CA ALA A 108 -3.73 29.31 -8.93
C ALA A 108 -4.62 30.57 -8.99
N GLU A 109 -5.90 30.40 -9.33
CA GLU A 109 -6.89 31.49 -9.35
C GLU A 109 -7.10 32.08 -7.95
N GLU A 110 -7.24 31.23 -6.92
CA GLU A 110 -7.35 31.66 -5.51
C GLU A 110 -6.10 32.44 -5.04
N GLU A 111 -4.92 32.02 -5.47
CA GLU A 111 -3.64 32.71 -5.19
C GLU A 111 -3.39 33.94 -6.09
N GLY A 112 -4.31 34.26 -7.01
CA GLY A 112 -4.20 35.42 -7.90
C GLY A 112 -3.07 35.32 -8.93
N ARG A 113 -2.68 34.10 -9.31
CA ARG A 113 -1.61 33.82 -10.29
C ARG A 113 -2.12 32.99 -11.47
N GLU A 114 -1.45 33.09 -12.61
CA GLU A 114 -1.71 32.19 -13.74
C GLU A 114 -1.06 30.82 -13.47
N TRP A 115 -1.79 29.74 -13.76
CA TRP A 115 -1.22 28.40 -13.74
C TRP A 115 -0.40 28.16 -15.01
N ASP A 116 0.77 27.53 -14.88
CA ASP A 116 1.71 27.29 -15.99
C ASP A 116 1.28 26.16 -16.94
N GLY A 117 0.10 25.58 -16.70
CA GLY A 117 -0.48 24.51 -17.51
C GLY A 117 0.18 23.15 -17.31
N ARG A 118 0.93 22.94 -16.22
CA ARG A 118 1.63 21.67 -16.00
C ARG A 118 1.47 21.14 -14.58
N LEU A 119 1.34 19.82 -14.49
CA LEU A 119 1.36 19.11 -13.22
C LEU A 119 2.79 18.83 -12.76
N ALA A 120 3.03 18.95 -11.46
CA ALA A 120 4.29 18.55 -10.84
C ALA A 120 4.29 17.07 -10.42
N PHE A 121 3.11 16.49 -10.25
CA PHE A 121 2.86 15.12 -9.84
C PHE A 121 1.89 14.45 -10.82
N LEU A 122 2.15 13.19 -11.15
CA LEU A 122 1.26 12.36 -11.96
C LEU A 122 0.62 11.29 -11.07
N PRO A 123 -0.72 11.20 -10.98
CA PRO A 123 -1.39 10.09 -10.33
C PRO A 123 -1.14 8.79 -11.12
N VAL A 124 -0.76 7.72 -10.42
CA VAL A 124 -0.40 6.43 -11.06
C VAL A 124 -1.11 5.22 -10.46
N GLY A 125 -1.80 5.38 -9.34
CA GLY A 125 -2.57 4.30 -8.70
C GLY A 125 -3.22 4.77 -7.41
N GLY A 126 -4.01 3.90 -6.80
CA GLY A 126 -4.75 4.21 -5.57
C GLY A 126 -5.99 3.36 -5.41
N PHE A 127 -6.98 3.90 -4.71
CA PHE A 127 -8.30 3.31 -4.54
C PHE A 127 -9.36 4.40 -4.42
N GLU A 128 -10.33 4.35 -5.33
CA GLU A 128 -11.44 5.29 -5.43
C GLU A 128 -10.96 6.76 -5.32
N TYR A 129 -11.71 7.61 -4.62
CA TYR A 129 -11.39 9.02 -4.43
C TYR A 129 -10.63 9.31 -3.13
N LEU A 130 -10.42 8.31 -2.27
CA LEU A 130 -9.88 8.49 -0.93
C LEU A 130 -8.35 8.49 -0.90
N GLU A 131 -7.71 7.71 -1.78
CA GLU A 131 -6.28 7.40 -1.68
C GLU A 131 -5.64 7.38 -3.05
N ARG A 132 -4.51 8.10 -3.19
CA ARG A 132 -3.79 8.24 -4.47
C ARG A 132 -2.28 8.16 -4.26
N ILE A 133 -1.63 7.41 -5.13
CA ILE A 133 -0.18 7.37 -5.30
C ILE A 133 0.19 8.27 -6.48
N TYR A 134 1.16 9.14 -6.23
CA TYR A 134 1.72 10.06 -7.20
C TYR A 134 3.18 9.76 -7.46
N VAL A 135 3.60 9.99 -8.69
CA VAL A 135 5.01 10.09 -9.07
C VAL A 135 5.34 11.55 -9.36
N ARG A 136 6.41 12.06 -8.78
CA ARG A 136 6.93 13.39 -9.11
C ARG A 136 7.46 13.39 -10.54
N VAL A 137 6.84 14.19 -11.40
CA VAL A 137 7.22 14.35 -12.82
C VAL A 137 7.90 15.68 -13.09
N GLU A 138 7.96 16.59 -12.13
CA GLU A 138 8.79 17.78 -12.25
C GLU A 138 10.28 17.45 -12.20
N PRO A 139 11.07 17.88 -13.20
CA PRO A 139 12.52 17.74 -13.16
C PRO A 139 13.11 18.40 -11.92
N GLY A 140 13.99 17.69 -11.22
CA GLY A 140 14.58 18.16 -9.98
C GLY A 140 15.17 17.00 -9.19
N GLU A 141 15.52 17.28 -7.94
CA GLU A 141 16.08 16.30 -7.01
C GLU A 141 15.12 15.12 -6.75
N ASP A 142 13.81 15.40 -6.72
CA ASP A 142 12.77 14.41 -6.42
C ASP A 142 12.16 13.77 -7.69
N PHE A 143 12.75 13.96 -8.87
CA PHE A 143 12.16 13.41 -10.11
C PHE A 143 12.08 11.88 -10.08
N GLY A 144 10.86 11.34 -10.11
CA GLY A 144 10.57 9.92 -9.96
C GLY A 144 10.21 9.46 -8.54
N ALA A 145 10.36 10.33 -7.54
CA ALA A 145 9.96 10.03 -6.17
C ALA A 145 8.45 9.82 -6.05
N VAL A 146 8.06 8.95 -5.12
CA VAL A 146 6.68 8.49 -4.95
C VAL A 146 6.09 9.11 -3.70
N TYR A 147 4.87 9.60 -3.82
CA TYR A 147 4.11 10.23 -2.75
C TYR A 147 2.74 9.59 -2.61
N ALA A 148 2.24 9.51 -1.40
CA ALA A 148 0.91 9.06 -1.07
C ALA A 148 0.08 10.22 -0.54
N TRP A 149 -1.13 10.37 -1.08
CA TRP A 149 -2.16 11.26 -0.59
C TRP A 149 -3.33 10.45 -0.05
N SER A 150 -3.86 10.87 1.10
CA SER A 150 -5.09 10.33 1.68
C SER A 150 -6.03 11.47 2.05
N GLN A 151 -7.32 11.30 1.74
CA GLN A 151 -8.37 12.24 2.12
C GLN A 151 -8.61 12.23 3.64
N GLY A 152 -8.81 13.42 4.21
CA GLY A 152 -9.33 13.58 5.56
C GLY A 152 -10.77 13.08 5.67
N LEU A 153 -11.04 12.24 6.67
CA LEU A 153 -12.36 11.67 6.95
C LEU A 153 -13.00 12.35 8.17
N PRO A 154 -14.34 12.33 8.31
CA PRO A 154 -15.02 13.00 9.42
C PRO A 154 -14.48 12.57 10.81
N PRO A 155 -14.41 13.49 11.81
CA PRO A 155 -13.92 13.18 13.16
C PRO A 155 -14.66 12.05 13.88
N ALA A 156 -15.86 11.69 13.43
CA ALA A 156 -16.62 10.56 13.97
C ALA A 156 -16.03 9.18 13.57
N TRP A 157 -15.04 9.13 12.69
CA TRP A 157 -14.42 7.90 12.20
C TRP A 157 -13.10 7.67 12.93
N PRO A 158 -13.08 6.90 14.02
CA PRO A 158 -11.89 6.77 14.85
C PRO A 158 -10.71 6.17 14.08
N MET A 159 -9.50 6.57 14.47
CA MET A 159 -8.21 6.09 13.90
C MET A 159 -7.94 6.50 12.45
N ARG A 160 -8.83 7.28 11.83
CA ARG A 160 -8.61 7.82 10.48
C ARG A 160 -7.91 9.16 10.53
N LEU A 161 -7.30 9.53 9.41
CA LEU A 161 -6.85 10.90 9.18
C LEU A 161 -8.09 11.79 9.09
N HIS A 162 -8.02 13.00 9.67
CA HIS A 162 -9.13 13.96 9.68
C HIS A 162 -8.87 15.18 8.78
N GLU A 163 -7.67 15.26 8.23
CA GLU A 163 -7.24 16.26 7.27
C GLU A 163 -6.57 15.57 6.09
N ASP A 164 -6.67 16.18 4.92
CA ASP A 164 -5.96 15.72 3.73
C ASP A 164 -4.46 15.71 4.01
N SER A 165 -3.84 14.55 3.79
CA SER A 165 -2.46 14.31 4.18
C SER A 165 -1.62 13.84 2.99
N PHE A 166 -0.38 14.30 2.92
CA PHE A 166 0.55 14.01 1.83
C PHE A 166 1.93 13.65 2.38
N ALA A 167 2.48 12.52 1.95
CA ALA A 167 3.76 12.02 2.43
C ALA A 167 4.58 11.40 1.29
N ARG A 168 5.90 11.60 1.30
CA ARG A 168 6.84 10.84 0.45
C ARG A 168 6.94 9.43 1.01
N VAL A 169 6.77 8.42 0.16
CA VAL A 169 6.78 7.01 0.56
C VAL A 169 7.96 6.23 -0.02
N ALA A 170 8.52 6.66 -1.14
CA ALA A 170 9.71 6.03 -1.73
C ALA A 170 10.47 6.98 -2.65
N ASP A 171 11.74 6.66 -2.90
CA ASP A 171 12.58 7.38 -3.88
C ASP A 171 12.19 7.05 -5.32
N ASP A 172 11.55 5.89 -5.54
CA ASP A 172 10.98 5.48 -6.82
C ASP A 172 9.94 4.36 -6.65
N LEU A 173 9.35 3.93 -7.78
CA LEU A 173 8.36 2.86 -7.80
C LEU A 173 8.92 1.49 -7.43
N GLU A 174 10.22 1.22 -7.58
CA GLU A 174 10.80 -0.03 -7.11
C GLU A 174 10.84 -0.04 -5.58
N GLY A 175 11.18 1.10 -4.97
CA GLY A 175 11.09 1.32 -3.53
C GLY A 175 9.67 1.24 -2.97
N LEU A 176 8.66 1.72 -3.71
CA LEU A 176 7.24 1.54 -3.34
C LEU A 176 6.89 0.04 -3.34
N PHE A 177 7.16 -0.67 -4.45
CA PHE A 177 6.83 -2.08 -4.58
C PHE A 177 7.59 -2.97 -3.58
N ALA A 178 8.77 -2.56 -3.15
CA ALA A 178 9.52 -3.24 -2.11
C ALA A 178 8.79 -3.25 -0.75
N GLN A 179 7.94 -2.24 -0.47
CA GLN A 179 7.19 -2.09 0.78
C GLN A 179 5.88 -2.87 0.82
N LEU A 180 5.37 -3.33 -0.33
CA LEU A 180 4.13 -4.11 -0.41
C LEU A 180 4.32 -5.48 0.26
N VAL A 181 3.50 -5.86 1.23
CA VAL A 181 3.68 -7.09 2.01
C VAL A 181 2.34 -7.78 2.27
N TYR A 182 2.36 -8.84 3.06
CA TYR A 182 1.15 -9.44 3.62
C TYR A 182 1.26 -9.45 5.15
N TYR A 183 0.28 -8.88 5.84
CA TYR A 183 0.22 -8.90 7.31
C TYR A 183 -0.32 -10.22 7.86
N SER A 184 -1.11 -10.93 7.05
CA SER A 184 -1.63 -12.27 7.29
C SER A 184 -1.25 -13.20 6.15
N ASP A 185 -1.16 -14.50 6.40
CA ASP A 185 -0.89 -15.47 5.34
C ASP A 185 -2.14 -15.65 4.46
N PRO A 186 -2.11 -15.28 3.16
CA PRO A 186 -3.26 -15.42 2.28
C PRO A 186 -3.65 -16.89 2.01
N PHE A 187 -2.78 -17.85 2.33
CA PHE A 187 -3.03 -19.28 2.12
C PHE A 187 -3.49 -20.02 3.40
N ALA A 188 -3.63 -19.30 4.52
CA ALA A 188 -4.11 -19.89 5.76
C ALA A 188 -5.58 -20.31 5.67
N GLU A 189 -5.97 -21.32 6.45
CA GLU A 189 -7.37 -21.74 6.54
C GLU A 189 -8.23 -20.59 7.09
N GLY A 190 -9.27 -20.22 6.34
CA GLY A 190 -10.16 -19.11 6.71
C GLY A 190 -9.58 -17.72 6.47
N ALA A 191 -8.51 -17.59 5.68
CA ALA A 191 -7.98 -16.29 5.29
C ALA A 191 -9.07 -15.38 4.71
N ASP A 192 -9.17 -14.17 5.26
CA ASP A 192 -10.13 -13.13 4.90
C ASP A 192 -9.41 -11.79 4.78
N GLY A 193 -8.70 -11.57 3.67
CA GLY A 193 -7.98 -10.32 3.48
C GLY A 193 -7.18 -10.26 2.20
N THR A 194 -6.13 -9.46 2.26
CA THR A 194 -5.27 -9.14 1.14
C THR A 194 -4.51 -10.37 0.64
N GLY A 195 -4.40 -10.51 -0.68
CA GLY A 195 -3.72 -11.61 -1.38
C GLY A 195 -4.64 -12.69 -1.94
N LEU A 196 -5.92 -12.67 -1.58
CA LEU A 196 -6.92 -13.62 -2.07
C LEU A 196 -7.25 -13.41 -3.55
N GLU A 197 -7.44 -12.16 -4.01
CA GLU A 197 -7.73 -11.88 -5.42
C GLU A 197 -6.54 -12.26 -6.31
N LEU A 198 -5.32 -12.04 -5.83
CA LEU A 198 -4.13 -12.47 -6.54
C LEU A 198 -4.02 -14.01 -6.56
N ASP A 199 -4.28 -14.71 -5.45
CA ASP A 199 -4.24 -16.18 -5.44
C ASP A 199 -5.27 -16.79 -6.39
N GLU A 200 -6.51 -16.27 -6.39
CA GLU A 200 -7.54 -16.66 -7.34
C GLU A 200 -7.11 -16.42 -8.80
N ALA A 201 -6.42 -15.31 -9.07
CA ALA A 201 -5.87 -15.02 -10.40
C ALA A 201 -4.77 -16.01 -10.83
N LEU A 202 -4.19 -16.79 -9.91
CA LEU A 202 -3.22 -17.85 -10.23
C LEU A 202 -3.87 -19.17 -10.63
N ASP A 203 -5.17 -19.38 -10.40
CA ASP A 203 -5.82 -20.68 -10.66
C ASP A 203 -5.83 -21.08 -12.15
N PRO A 204 -6.14 -20.19 -13.11
CA PRO A 204 -6.04 -20.51 -14.53
C PRO A 204 -4.61 -20.90 -14.94
N LEU A 205 -3.61 -20.23 -14.36
CA LEU A 205 -2.21 -20.56 -14.57
C LEU A 205 -1.86 -21.91 -13.95
N ALA A 206 -2.36 -22.22 -12.75
CA ALA A 206 -2.08 -23.48 -12.07
C ALA A 206 -2.61 -24.70 -12.83
N ALA A 207 -3.73 -24.54 -13.54
CA ALA A 207 -4.29 -25.58 -14.41
C ALA A 207 -3.40 -25.89 -15.63
N GLU A 208 -2.63 -24.91 -16.11
CA GLU A 208 -1.72 -25.06 -17.27
C GLU A 208 -0.28 -25.40 -16.85
N ASP A 209 0.23 -24.70 -15.83
CA ASP A 209 1.59 -24.78 -15.31
C ASP A 209 1.59 -24.63 -13.78
N ALA A 210 1.27 -25.73 -13.11
CA ALA A 210 1.25 -25.82 -11.66
C ALA A 210 2.60 -25.44 -11.01
N GLY A 211 3.74 -25.70 -11.69
CA GLY A 211 5.07 -25.39 -11.17
C GLY A 211 5.37 -23.89 -11.17
N LEU A 212 4.94 -23.16 -12.20
CA LEU A 212 5.04 -21.71 -12.23
C LEU A 212 4.10 -21.06 -11.22
N ALA A 213 2.83 -21.49 -11.14
CA ALA A 213 1.89 -21.00 -10.14
C ALA A 213 2.39 -21.23 -8.70
N GLN A 214 2.92 -22.43 -8.40
CA GLN A 214 3.49 -22.72 -7.08
C GLN A 214 4.68 -21.83 -6.73
N ARG A 215 5.53 -21.48 -7.71
CA ARG A 215 6.62 -20.51 -7.47
C ARG A 215 6.11 -19.10 -7.15
N LEU A 216 5.01 -18.68 -7.78
CA LEU A 216 4.38 -17.39 -7.47
C LEU A 216 3.78 -17.39 -6.06
N ARG A 217 3.05 -18.45 -5.69
CA ARG A 217 2.52 -18.63 -4.33
C ARG A 217 3.63 -18.64 -3.28
N ALA A 218 4.72 -19.37 -3.52
CA ALA A 218 5.89 -19.35 -2.65
C ALA A 218 6.51 -17.94 -2.54
N GLY A 219 6.50 -17.18 -3.65
CA GLY A 219 6.90 -15.77 -3.66
C GLY A 219 5.99 -14.89 -2.80
N MET A 220 4.67 -15.12 -2.81
CA MET A 220 3.70 -14.45 -1.94
C MET A 220 3.93 -14.81 -0.47
N SER A 221 4.04 -16.11 -0.14
CA SER A 221 4.31 -16.57 1.24
C SER A 221 5.59 -15.97 1.81
N ALA A 222 6.64 -15.82 0.99
CA ALA A 222 7.89 -15.19 1.43
C ALA A 222 7.76 -13.68 1.77
N ARG A 223 6.61 -13.05 1.50
CA ARG A 223 6.30 -11.66 1.84
C ARG A 223 5.39 -11.50 3.05
N VAL A 224 4.91 -12.62 3.61
CA VAL A 224 4.15 -12.62 4.85
C VAL A 224 5.03 -12.13 6.00
N GLN A 225 4.53 -11.16 6.75
CA GLN A 225 5.17 -10.59 7.92
C GLN A 225 5.02 -11.53 9.12
N ASP A 226 5.91 -12.53 9.23
CA ASP A 226 5.86 -13.56 10.27
C ASP A 226 6.35 -13.07 11.63
N TRP A 227 5.48 -12.33 12.33
CA TRP A 227 5.73 -11.89 13.70
C TRP A 227 5.75 -13.06 14.71
N ARG A 228 5.10 -14.20 14.39
CA ARG A 228 5.07 -15.38 15.29
C ARG A 228 6.44 -16.04 15.33
N GLY A 229 7.02 -16.33 14.17
CA GLY A 229 8.39 -16.84 14.07
C GLY A 229 9.41 -15.87 14.67
N ALA A 230 9.25 -14.55 14.42
CA ALA A 230 10.12 -13.55 15.02
C ALA A 230 10.04 -13.51 16.57
N LEU A 231 8.87 -13.73 17.15
CA LEU A 231 8.68 -13.86 18.60
C LEU A 231 9.35 -15.12 19.14
N GLU A 232 9.20 -16.26 18.46
CA GLU A 232 9.79 -17.54 18.87
C GLU A 232 11.32 -17.53 18.79
N ASP A 233 11.87 -16.90 17.76
CA ASP A 233 13.31 -16.74 17.55
C ASP A 233 13.94 -15.65 18.45
N GLY A 234 13.14 -14.87 19.17
CA GLY A 234 13.61 -13.73 19.97
C GLY A 234 14.11 -12.54 19.15
N ARG A 235 13.71 -12.44 17.87
CA ARG A 235 14.09 -11.35 16.95
C ARG A 235 13.13 -10.17 16.99
N LEU A 236 11.92 -10.37 17.52
CA LEU A 236 10.83 -9.40 17.47
C LEU A 236 11.23 -7.97 17.91
N LEU A 237 12.05 -7.83 18.96
CA LEU A 237 12.51 -6.52 19.45
C LEU A 237 13.28 -5.68 18.42
N ALA A 238 13.97 -6.32 17.48
CA ALA A 238 14.72 -5.63 16.43
C ALA A 238 13.83 -5.25 15.23
N GLU A 239 12.56 -5.65 15.23
CA GLU A 239 11.65 -5.55 14.08
C GLU A 239 10.36 -4.81 14.46
N PRO A 240 10.37 -3.45 14.47
CA PRO A 240 9.23 -2.65 14.94
C PRO A 240 7.92 -2.91 14.20
N ALA A 241 7.97 -3.21 12.89
CA ALA A 241 6.78 -3.55 12.13
C ALA A 241 6.12 -4.84 12.65
N LEU A 242 6.92 -5.87 12.95
CA LEU A 242 6.41 -7.13 13.47
C LEU A 242 5.90 -7.00 14.92
N GLN A 243 6.50 -6.12 15.73
CA GLN A 243 5.98 -5.80 17.06
C GLN A 243 4.56 -5.23 16.98
N ARG A 244 4.35 -4.26 16.08
CA ARG A 244 3.02 -3.66 15.88
C ARG A 244 2.00 -4.69 15.42
N LEU A 245 2.35 -5.50 14.42
CA LEU A 245 1.45 -6.57 13.93
C LEU A 245 1.09 -7.58 15.03
N ALA A 246 2.05 -7.97 15.86
CA ALA A 246 1.79 -8.86 16.97
C ALA A 246 0.89 -8.23 18.04
N LEU A 247 1.09 -6.95 18.36
CA LEU A 247 0.25 -6.20 19.29
C LEU A 247 -1.17 -6.00 18.76
N GLU A 248 -1.30 -5.62 17.48
CA GLU A 248 -2.57 -5.49 16.79
C GLU A 248 -3.35 -6.81 16.84
N HIS A 249 -2.70 -7.91 16.44
CA HIS A 249 -3.30 -9.25 16.48
C HIS A 249 -3.78 -9.61 17.90
N ALA A 250 -2.94 -9.38 18.92
CA ALA A 250 -3.30 -9.66 20.31
C ALA A 250 -4.54 -8.87 20.76
N VAL A 251 -4.64 -7.61 20.36
CA VAL A 251 -5.80 -6.76 20.66
C VAL A 251 -7.04 -7.23 19.91
N GLU A 252 -6.93 -7.45 18.59
CA GLU A 252 -8.05 -7.89 17.74
C GLU A 252 -8.67 -9.19 18.25
N HIS A 253 -7.88 -10.09 18.83
CA HIS A 253 -8.30 -11.40 19.31
C HIS A 253 -8.58 -11.47 20.83
N ASP A 254 -8.54 -10.32 21.54
CA ASP A 254 -8.68 -10.25 23.00
C ASP A 254 -7.68 -11.16 23.77
N ASP A 255 -6.48 -11.36 23.22
CA ASP A 255 -5.50 -12.35 23.67
C ASP A 255 -4.52 -11.78 24.71
N GLN A 256 -4.92 -11.85 25.98
CA GLN A 256 -4.09 -11.48 27.13
C GLN A 256 -2.81 -12.33 27.28
N ALA A 257 -2.84 -13.58 26.81
CA ALA A 257 -1.69 -14.47 26.95
C ALA A 257 -0.59 -14.06 25.97
N LEU A 258 -0.96 -13.71 24.74
CA LEU A 258 -0.05 -13.12 23.77
C LEU A 258 0.51 -11.79 24.27
N LEU A 259 -0.33 -10.89 24.82
CA LEU A 259 0.17 -9.63 25.40
C LEU A 259 1.21 -9.85 26.50
N ALA A 260 1.00 -10.84 27.38
CA ALA A 260 1.98 -11.19 28.41
C ALA A 260 3.29 -11.75 27.81
N ARG A 261 3.21 -12.51 26.70
CA ARG A 261 4.40 -12.98 25.99
C ARG A 261 5.15 -11.82 25.34
N LEU A 262 4.45 -10.87 24.72
CA LEU A 262 5.04 -9.69 24.10
C LEU A 262 5.73 -8.80 25.16
N GLU A 263 5.07 -8.59 26.31
CA GLU A 263 5.65 -7.93 27.49
C GLU A 263 6.94 -8.62 27.94
N GLY A 264 6.89 -9.95 28.09
CA GLY A 264 8.06 -10.75 28.50
C GLY A 264 9.20 -10.75 27.48
N ALA A 265 8.88 -10.55 26.20
CA ALA A 265 9.86 -10.34 25.14
C ALA A 265 10.41 -8.91 25.09
N GLY A 266 9.92 -8.00 25.95
CA GLY A 266 10.39 -6.61 26.07
C GLY A 266 9.70 -5.63 25.13
N VAL A 267 8.63 -6.02 24.45
CA VAL A 267 7.90 -5.15 23.52
C VAL A 267 7.24 -4.00 24.29
N GLU A 268 7.41 -2.76 23.81
CA GLU A 268 6.76 -1.59 24.40
C GLU A 268 5.27 -1.61 24.05
N LEU A 269 4.43 -1.95 25.04
CA LEU A 269 2.99 -2.13 24.83
C LEU A 269 2.21 -0.80 24.65
N GLY A 270 2.82 0.32 25.05
CA GLY A 270 2.23 1.66 24.93
C GLY A 270 2.48 2.33 23.57
N GLN A 271 3.24 1.70 22.69
CA GLN A 271 3.61 2.27 21.39
C GLN A 271 2.40 2.40 20.45
N PRO A 272 2.42 3.34 19.49
CA PRO A 272 1.42 3.40 18.42
C PRO A 272 1.42 2.13 17.58
N ILE A 273 0.24 1.59 17.29
CA ILE A 273 0.09 0.35 16.52
C ILE A 273 -0.67 0.55 15.20
N ARG A 274 -1.66 1.45 15.16
CA ARG A 274 -2.48 1.69 13.97
C ARG A 274 -3.12 3.07 14.04
N GLY A 275 -3.14 3.75 12.90
CA GLY A 275 -3.53 5.15 12.81
C GLY A 275 -2.74 5.98 13.82
N GLY A 276 -3.45 6.88 14.51
CA GLY A 276 -2.91 7.70 15.57
C GLY A 276 -2.99 7.09 16.97
N VAL A 277 -3.22 5.79 17.14
CA VAL A 277 -3.56 5.22 18.45
C VAL A 277 -2.65 4.07 18.89
N ASN A 278 -2.54 3.89 20.21
CA ASN A 278 -1.87 2.75 20.82
C ASN A 278 -2.82 1.60 21.16
N ALA A 279 -2.26 0.46 21.60
CA ALA A 279 -2.99 -0.78 21.83
C ALA A 279 -4.17 -0.67 22.84
N PRO A 280 -4.04 0.02 23.99
CA PRO A 280 -5.17 0.24 24.91
C PRO A 280 -6.37 0.95 24.27
N VAL A 281 -6.12 2.01 23.50
CA VAL A 281 -7.17 2.75 22.79
C VAL A 281 -7.83 1.87 21.75
N TYR A 282 -7.03 1.15 20.97
CA TYR A 282 -7.54 0.27 19.93
C TYR A 282 -8.44 -0.84 20.52
N ALA A 283 -8.03 -1.43 21.64
CA ALA A 283 -8.82 -2.43 22.36
C ALA A 283 -10.18 -1.88 22.80
N ARG A 284 -10.23 -0.62 23.27
CA ARG A 284 -11.47 0.05 23.65
C ARG A 284 -12.40 0.29 22.45
N LEU A 285 -11.85 0.72 21.32
CA LEU A 285 -12.62 0.92 20.08
C LEU A 285 -13.24 -0.39 19.58
N LEU A 286 -12.51 -1.50 19.70
CA LEU A 286 -12.98 -2.84 19.38
C LEU A 286 -13.82 -3.51 20.49
N LYS A 287 -14.02 -2.84 21.63
CA LYS A 287 -14.75 -3.35 22.81
C LYS A 287 -14.19 -4.67 23.36
N ARG A 288 -12.87 -4.78 23.40
CA ARG A 288 -12.09 -5.91 23.92
C ARG A 288 -11.86 -5.75 25.42
N GLU A 289 -12.93 -5.94 26.20
CA GLU A 289 -12.98 -5.61 27.64
C GLU A 289 -11.90 -6.33 28.46
N ALA A 290 -11.57 -7.57 28.11
CA ALA A 290 -10.55 -8.33 28.83
C ALA A 290 -9.17 -7.67 28.64
N VAL A 291 -8.78 -7.39 27.40
CA VAL A 291 -7.52 -6.69 27.10
C VAL A 291 -7.50 -5.25 27.63
N VAL A 292 -8.61 -4.51 27.57
CA VAL A 292 -8.72 -3.17 28.18
C VAL A 292 -8.40 -3.22 29.68
N GLY A 293 -9.03 -4.14 30.42
CA GLY A 293 -8.76 -4.33 31.84
C GLY A 293 -7.31 -4.77 32.13
N TRP A 294 -6.75 -5.59 31.23
CA TRP A 294 -5.37 -6.06 31.32
C TRP A 294 -4.35 -4.93 31.19
N PHE A 295 -4.54 -4.01 30.24
CA PHE A 295 -3.69 -2.82 30.08
C PHE A 295 -3.82 -1.87 31.28
N ALA A 296 -5.05 -1.62 31.73
CA ALA A 296 -5.32 -0.76 32.88
C ALA A 296 -4.66 -1.30 34.16
N GLY A 297 -4.73 -2.62 34.39
CA GLY A 297 -4.10 -3.27 35.54
C GLY A 297 -2.57 -3.17 35.57
N ARG A 298 -1.93 -2.88 34.42
CA ARG A 298 -0.49 -2.64 34.28
C ARG A 298 -0.12 -1.14 34.25
N GLY A 299 -1.11 -0.26 34.33
CA GLY A 299 -0.89 1.18 34.30
C GLY A 299 -0.42 1.71 32.93
N ILE A 300 -0.70 0.99 31.85
CA ILE A 300 -0.34 1.42 30.49
C ILE A 300 -1.35 2.48 30.04
N ALA A 301 -0.85 3.68 29.75
CA ALA A 301 -1.69 4.83 29.43
C ALA A 301 -2.28 4.74 28.02
N GLU A 302 -3.50 5.27 27.86
CA GLU A 302 -4.11 5.49 26.55
C GLU A 302 -3.45 6.67 25.85
N HIS A 303 -3.16 6.51 24.56
CA HIS A 303 -2.55 7.56 23.74
C HIS A 303 -3.27 7.73 22.40
N TYR A 304 -3.56 8.99 22.09
CA TYR A 304 -4.05 9.44 20.79
C TYR A 304 -3.04 10.48 20.27
N LEU A 305 -2.57 10.30 19.04
CA LEU A 305 -1.98 11.35 18.25
C LEU A 305 -3.14 12.26 17.83
N ASN A 306 -3.14 13.48 18.39
CA ASN A 306 -4.04 14.52 17.92
C ASN A 306 -3.52 14.98 16.55
N GLN A 307 -4.30 14.73 15.50
CA GLN A 307 -4.24 15.46 14.24
C GLN A 307 -5.61 16.10 14.02
#